data_AF-A0A6N3X3P5-F1
#
_entry.id   AF-A0A6N3X3P5-F1
#
_cell.length_a   1.000
_cell.length_b   1.000
_cell.length_c   1.000
_cell.angle_alpha   90.00
_cell.angle_beta   90.00
_cell.angle_gamma   90.00
#
_symmetry.space_group_name_H-M   'P 1'
#
loop_
_entity.id
_entity.type
_entity.pdbx_description
1 polymer ?
#
loop_
_entity_poly.entity_id
_entity_poly.type
_entity_poly.pdbx_seq_one_letter_code
_entity_poly.pdbx_strand_id
1 'polypeptide(L)'
;LMAALDTPPPLPPRRWLAPTDPAFPGPLRQLDRPPLQLFWQGKGSTWAYLNRRQAVAVVGSRSASDHALAWAERLGRHLAEAGWPVVSGLAAGVDAAAHRGCLAGHGRP
;
A
#
# COMPACT_ATOMS: atom_id res chain seq x y z
N LEU A 1 39.18 -31.94 -14.10
CA LEU A 1 39.20 -30.55 -13.61
C LEU A 1 37.97 -29.83 -14.16
N MET A 2 36.77 -30.11 -13.62
CA MET A 2 35.54 -29.41 -14.01
C MET A 2 35.31 -28.29 -13.00
N ALA A 3 35.65 -27.06 -13.38
CA ALA A 3 35.40 -25.88 -12.58
C ALA A 3 33.90 -25.75 -12.33
N ALA A 4 33.51 -25.78 -11.06
CA ALA A 4 32.20 -25.37 -10.62
C ALA A 4 31.96 -23.96 -11.14
N LEU A 5 30.97 -23.80 -12.04
CA LEU A 5 30.52 -22.49 -12.45
C LEU A 5 29.99 -21.80 -11.19
N ASP A 6 30.73 -20.78 -10.78
CA ASP A 6 30.43 -19.90 -9.66
C ASP A 6 28.97 -19.47 -9.79
N THR A 7 28.12 -19.89 -8.84
CA THR A 7 26.70 -19.54 -8.89
C THR A 7 26.66 -18.03 -8.63
N PRO A 8 26.13 -17.21 -9.56
CA PRO A 8 26.14 -15.77 -9.35
C PRO A 8 25.40 -15.44 -8.05
N PRO A 9 25.86 -14.43 -7.30
CA PRO A 9 25.23 -14.07 -6.04
C PRO A 9 23.73 -13.82 -6.29
N PRO A 10 22.85 -14.21 -5.35
CA PRO A 10 21.42 -14.04 -5.52
C PRO A 10 21.14 -12.57 -5.81
N LEU A 11 20.40 -12.32 -6.90
CA LEU A 11 19.98 -10.98 -7.25
C LEU A 11 19.15 -10.39 -6.09
N PRO A 12 19.25 -9.07 -5.85
CA PRO A 12 18.42 -8.42 -4.85
C PRO A 12 16.94 -8.71 -5.14
N PRO A 13 16.10 -8.83 -4.09
CA PRO A 13 14.69 -9.15 -4.28
C PRO A 13 14.04 -8.11 -5.20
N ARG A 14 13.29 -8.60 -6.18
CA ARG A 14 12.54 -7.75 -7.13
C ARG A 14 11.59 -6.83 -6.35
N ARG A 15 11.77 -5.52 -6.49
CA ARG A 15 10.90 -4.47 -5.90
C ARG A 15 9.78 -4.03 -6.84
N TRP A 16 9.27 -4.98 -7.62
CA TRP A 16 8.17 -4.76 -8.54
C TRP A 16 7.37 -6.05 -8.73
N LEU A 17 6.08 -5.90 -9.08
CA LEU A 17 5.16 -6.99 -9.38
C LEU A 17 4.68 -6.88 -10.83
N ALA A 18 4.67 -8.01 -11.55
CA ALA A 18 3.98 -8.18 -12.82
C ALA A 18 2.51 -8.59 -12.60
N PRO A 19 1.59 -8.32 -13.53
CA PRO A 19 0.19 -8.76 -13.44
C PRO A 19 0.01 -10.27 -13.19
N THR A 20 0.95 -11.09 -13.67
CA THR A 20 1.00 -12.54 -13.49
C THR A 20 1.45 -12.99 -12.10
N ASP A 21 2.04 -12.09 -11.30
CA ASP A 21 2.49 -12.44 -9.96
C ASP A 21 1.30 -12.65 -9.02
N PRO A 22 1.27 -13.71 -8.18
CA PRO A 22 0.17 -13.96 -7.25
C PRO A 22 -0.06 -12.81 -6.26
N ALA A 23 1.00 -12.08 -5.89
CA ALA A 23 0.94 -10.93 -5.00
C ALA A 23 0.39 -9.66 -5.67
N PHE A 24 0.28 -9.62 -7.01
CA PHE A 24 -0.25 -8.46 -7.71
C PHE A 24 -1.73 -8.25 -7.35
N PRO A 25 -2.15 -7.03 -6.93
CA PRO A 25 -3.51 -6.78 -6.47
C PRO A 25 -4.59 -7.12 -7.49
N GLY A 26 -5.51 -8.01 -7.13
CA GLY A 26 -6.68 -8.37 -7.94
C GLY A 26 -7.46 -7.19 -8.52
N PRO A 27 -7.80 -6.15 -7.73
CA PRO A 27 -8.50 -4.98 -8.25
C PRO A 27 -7.74 -4.24 -9.36
N LEU A 28 -6.40 -4.18 -9.30
CA LEU A 28 -5.59 -3.51 -10.34
C LEU A 28 -5.55 -4.32 -11.64
N ARG A 29 -5.65 -5.65 -11.58
CA ARG A 29 -5.77 -6.51 -12.78
C ARG A 29 -7.06 -6.26 -13.55
N GLN A 30 -8.11 -5.81 -12.87
CA GLN A 30 -9.45 -5.66 -13.43
C GLN A 30 -9.70 -4.28 -14.06
N LEU A 31 -8.73 -3.37 -14.02
CA LEU A 31 -8.82 -2.09 -14.70
C LEU A 31 -8.81 -2.30 -16.23
N ASP A 32 -9.50 -1.45 -16.99
CA ASP A 32 -9.48 -1.47 -18.46
C ASP A 32 -8.06 -1.41 -19.03
N ARG A 33 -7.17 -0.71 -18.32
CA ARG A 33 -5.74 -0.60 -18.60
C ARG A 33 -4.95 -0.92 -17.34
N PRO A 34 -4.67 -2.20 -17.04
CA PRO A 34 -3.92 -2.57 -15.85
C PRO A 34 -2.46 -2.11 -15.97
N PRO A 35 -1.80 -1.74 -14.85
CA PRO A 35 -0.39 -1.36 -14.90
C PRO A 35 0.48 -2.56 -15.30
N LEU A 36 1.40 -2.34 -16.24
CA LEU A 36 2.32 -3.39 -16.72
C LEU A 36 3.26 -3.90 -15.62
N GLN A 37 3.65 -3.00 -14.71
CA GLN A 37 4.50 -3.29 -13.56
C GLN A 37 4.10 -2.37 -12.39
N LEU A 38 4.08 -2.93 -11.18
CA LEU A 38 3.84 -2.19 -9.96
C LEU A 38 5.11 -2.17 -9.11
N PHE A 39 5.80 -1.03 -9.08
CA PHE A 39 6.95 -0.80 -8.20
C PHE A 39 6.51 -0.56 -6.77
N TRP A 40 7.30 -1.03 -5.80
CA TRP A 40 6.91 -0.92 -4.40
C TRP A 40 8.09 -0.80 -3.43
N GLN A 41 7.79 -0.23 -2.27
CA GLN A 41 8.68 -0.13 -1.13
C GLN A 41 7.88 -0.38 0.16
N GLY A 42 8.52 -0.93 1.19
CA GLY A 42 7.89 -1.19 2.48
C GLY A 42 7.75 -2.68 2.78
N LYS A 43 6.62 -3.07 3.39
CA LYS A 43 6.36 -4.43 3.85
C LYS A 43 5.46 -5.18 2.88
N GLY A 44 6.00 -6.16 2.14
CA GLY A 44 5.22 -6.95 1.18
C GLY A 44 4.09 -7.79 1.80
N SER A 45 4.06 -7.96 3.13
CA SER A 45 2.95 -8.60 3.84
C SER A 45 1.60 -7.88 3.66
N THR A 46 1.59 -6.62 3.22
CA THR A 46 0.36 -5.86 2.98
C THR A 46 -0.39 -6.31 1.71
N TRP A 47 0.29 -6.95 0.75
CA TRP A 47 -0.33 -7.41 -0.51
C TRP A 47 -1.53 -8.33 -0.30
N ALA A 48 -1.48 -9.17 0.73
CA ALA A 48 -2.57 -10.09 1.05
C ALA A 48 -3.90 -9.35 1.34
N TYR A 49 -3.83 -8.19 2.01
CA TYR A 49 -5.01 -7.37 2.32
C TYR A 49 -5.61 -6.77 1.05
N LEU A 50 -4.76 -6.21 0.19
CA LEU A 50 -5.20 -5.61 -1.08
C LEU A 50 -5.82 -6.65 -2.01
N ASN A 51 -5.24 -7.85 -2.08
CA ASN A 51 -5.79 -8.96 -2.85
C ASN A 51 -7.17 -9.42 -2.34
N ARG A 52 -7.38 -9.43 -1.03
CA ARG A 52 -8.66 -9.79 -0.40
C ARG A 52 -9.67 -8.65 -0.37
N ARG A 53 -9.33 -7.47 -0.92
CA ARG A 53 -10.14 -6.23 -0.82
C ARG A 53 -10.43 -5.84 0.62
N GLN A 54 -9.50 -6.13 1.52
CA GLN A 54 -9.58 -5.82 2.94
C GLN A 54 -8.74 -4.58 3.23
N ALA A 55 -9.09 -3.46 2.61
CA ALA A 55 -8.46 -2.16 2.81
C ALA A 55 -9.45 -1.06 2.44
N VAL A 56 -9.30 0.12 3.03
CA VAL A 56 -10.19 1.27 2.80
C VAL A 56 -9.40 2.40 2.15
N ALA A 57 -9.88 2.85 0.99
CA ALA A 57 -9.37 4.06 0.37
C ALA A 57 -9.92 5.29 1.11
N VAL A 58 -9.05 6.17 1.59
CA VAL A 58 -9.43 7.47 2.17
C VAL A 58 -8.86 8.55 1.28
N VAL A 59 -9.73 9.43 0.76
CA VAL A 59 -9.36 10.49 -0.17
C VAL A 59 -10.05 11.79 0.22
N GLY A 60 -9.45 12.94 -0.12
CA GLY A 60 -10.11 14.23 0.08
C GLY A 60 -9.30 15.43 -0.38
N SER A 61 -9.68 16.62 0.08
CA SER A 61 -9.05 17.88 -0.33
C SER A 61 -7.58 17.96 0.10
N ARG A 62 -6.73 18.51 -0.77
CA ARG A 62 -5.35 18.90 -0.46
C ARG A 62 -5.27 20.14 0.43
N SER A 63 -6.31 20.97 0.41
CA SER A 63 -6.51 22.14 1.26
C SER A 63 -7.78 21.92 2.07
N ALA A 64 -7.68 21.04 3.06
CA ALA A 64 -8.78 20.66 3.93
C ALA A 64 -8.84 21.59 5.15
N SER A 65 -10.05 21.85 5.65
CA SER A 65 -10.23 22.59 6.90
C SER A 65 -9.70 21.77 8.09
N ASP A 66 -9.37 22.45 9.20
CA ASP A 66 -8.93 21.79 10.43
C ASP A 66 -9.91 20.72 10.92
N HIS A 67 -11.21 20.98 10.76
CA HIS A 67 -12.25 20.01 11.08
C HIS A 67 -12.14 18.74 10.24
N ALA A 68 -11.96 18.88 8.92
CA ALA A 68 -11.80 17.75 8.01
C ALA A 68 -10.49 16.98 8.27
N LEU A 69 -9.41 17.69 8.60
CA LEU A 69 -8.13 17.07 8.98
C LEU A 69 -8.28 16.24 10.26
N ALA A 70 -8.92 16.78 11.30
CA ALA A 70 -9.15 16.07 12.55
C ALA A 70 -10.01 14.82 12.35
N TRP A 71 -11.03 14.89 11.50
CA TRP A 71 -11.85 13.73 11.16
C TRP A 71 -11.09 12.68 10.36
N ALA A 72 -10.30 13.08 9.35
CA ALA A 72 -9.49 12.16 8.57
C ALA A 72 -8.49 11.40 9.45
N GLU A 73 -7.85 12.10 10.40
CA GLU A 73 -6.95 11.47 11.37
C GLU A 73 -7.68 10.49 12.29
N ARG A 74 -8.84 10.88 12.84
CA ARG A 74 -9.67 9.97 13.65
C ARG A 74 -10.13 8.74 12.88
N LEU A 75 -10.56 8.92 11.64
CA LEU A 75 -10.98 7.82 10.76
C LEU A 75 -9.82 6.86 10.51
N GLY A 76 -8.62 7.37 10.18
CA GLY A 76 -7.44 6.56 9.99
C GLY A 76 -7.10 5.72 11.23
N ARG A 77 -7.21 6.31 12.42
CA ARG A 77 -6.98 5.61 13.69
C ARG A 77 -8.01 4.50 13.92
N HIS A 78 -9.29 4.79 13.75
CA HIS A 78 -10.34 3.78 13.93
C HIS A 78 -10.22 2.63 12.92
N LEU A 79 -9.82 2.91 11.68
CA LEU A 79 -9.56 1.86 10.68
C LEU A 79 -8.40 0.97 11.13
N ALA A 80 -7.32 1.56 11.64
CA ALA A 80 -6.19 0.82 12.19
C ALA A 80 -6.59 -0.09 13.36
N GLU A 81 -7.36 0.44 14.33
CA GLU A 81 -7.89 -0.31 15.48
C GLU A 81 -8.80 -1.47 15.04
N ALA A 82 -9.58 -1.26 13.99
CA ALA A 82 -10.42 -2.29 13.37
C ALA A 82 -9.62 -3.29 12.50
N GLY A 83 -8.31 -3.12 12.36
CA GLY A 83 -7.44 -4.00 11.57
C GLY A 83 -7.49 -3.76 10.06
N TRP A 84 -8.10 -2.67 9.60
CA TRP A 84 -8.21 -2.29 8.20
C TRP A 84 -7.06 -1.39 7.76
N PRO A 85 -6.25 -1.79 6.77
CA PRO A 85 -5.29 -0.91 6.12
C PRO A 85 -5.96 0.31 5.48
N VAL A 86 -5.30 1.46 5.58
CA VAL A 86 -5.69 2.70 4.91
C VAL A 86 -4.89 2.81 3.62
N VAL A 87 -5.56 3.08 2.50
CA VAL A 87 -4.92 3.34 1.21
C VAL A 87 -5.20 4.78 0.81
N SER A 88 -4.17 5.54 0.45
CA SER A 88 -4.31 6.94 0.02
C SER A 88 -3.20 7.35 -0.95
N GLY A 89 -3.26 8.58 -1.48
CA GLY A 89 -2.36 9.09 -2.51
C GLY A 89 -1.13 9.85 -2.01
N LEU A 90 -0.86 9.84 -0.70
CA LEU A 90 0.22 10.59 -0.04
C LEU A 90 0.18 12.12 -0.27
N ALA A 91 -0.97 12.67 -0.70
CA ALA A 91 -1.11 14.10 -0.88
C ALA A 91 -1.16 14.85 0.46
N ALA A 92 -0.89 16.16 0.44
CA ALA A 92 -1.20 17.02 1.56
C ALA A 92 -2.72 16.98 1.89
N GLY A 93 -3.10 17.43 3.09
CA GLY A 93 -4.50 17.47 3.49
C GLY A 93 -5.02 16.14 4.04
N VAL A 94 -6.16 15.68 3.51
CA VAL A 94 -6.89 14.49 4.00
C VAL A 94 -6.05 13.21 3.95
N ASP A 95 -5.36 12.94 2.84
CA ASP A 95 -4.54 11.74 2.66
C ASP A 95 -3.47 11.62 3.76
N ALA A 96 -2.70 12.69 3.95
CA ALA A 96 -1.67 12.74 5.00
C ALA A 96 -2.26 12.59 6.42
N ALA A 97 -3.41 13.21 6.70
CA ALA A 97 -4.07 13.09 8.00
C ALA A 97 -4.55 11.66 8.27
N ALA A 98 -5.16 11.00 7.28
CA ALA A 98 -5.61 9.63 7.39
C ALA A 98 -4.44 8.66 7.64
N HIS A 99 -3.34 8.80 6.90
CA HIS A 99 -2.14 7.99 7.13
C HIS A 99 -1.53 8.23 8.52
N ARG A 100 -1.46 9.48 9.00
CA ARG A 100 -0.99 9.81 10.35
C ARG A 100 -1.85 9.13 11.42
N GLY A 101 -3.17 9.22 11.28
CA GLY A 101 -4.13 8.58 12.18
C GLY A 101 -3.95 7.07 12.22
N CYS A 102 -3.80 6.45 11.04
CA CYS A 102 -3.55 5.03 10.90
C CYS A 102 -2.26 4.58 11.58
N LEU A 103 -1.16 5.33 11.40
CA LEU A 103 0.12 5.05 12.05
C LEU A 103 0.03 5.21 13.58
N ALA A 104 -0.67 6.23 14.06
CA ALA A 104 -0.91 6.45 15.49
C ALA A 104 -1.71 5.31 16.14
N GLY A 105 -2.63 4.68 15.39
CA GLY A 105 -3.33 3.45 15.81
C GLY A 105 -2.53 2.16 15.57
N HIS A 106 -1.22 2.25 15.27
CA HIS A 106 -0.35 1.12 14.93
C HIS A 106 -0.84 0.26 13.75
N GLY A 107 -1.58 0.88 12.84
CA GLY A 107 -2.14 0.24 11.66
C GLY A 107 -1.19 0.15 10.47
N ARG A 108 -1.78 -0.05 9.29
CA ARG A 108 -1.08 -0.20 8.02
C ARG A 108 -1.55 0.91 7.06
N PRO A 109 -0.85 2.04 6.99
CA PRO A 109 -1.10 3.07 5.98
C PRO A 109 -0.65 2.60 4.60
#